data_AF-A0A9E0W770-F1
#
_entry.id   AF-A0A9E0W770-F1
#
_cell.length_a   1.000
_cell.length_b   1.000
_cell.length_c   1.000
_cell.angle_alpha   90.00
_cell.angle_beta   90.00
_cell.angle_gamma   90.00
#
_symmetry.space_group_name_H-M   'P 1'
#
loop_
_entity.id
_entity.type
_entity.pdbx_description
1 polymer ?
#
loop_
_entity_poly.entity_id
_entity_poly.type
_entity_poly.pdbx_seq_one_letter_code
_entity_poly.pdbx_strand_id
1 'polypeptide(L)' 'MPKLAKYISDVEHLLNQRYGVSLAEIGIGEEEWLDRFGGEPAADAVEAFASKYDLTPLTSARFMPFSG' A
#
# COMPACT_ATOMS: atom_id res chain seq x y z
N MET A 1 -0.12 -1.62 22.02
CA MET A 1 -1.44 -2.13 21.57
C MET A 1 -1.21 -3.11 20.42
N PRO A 2 -1.42 -4.42 20.60
CA PRO A 2 -1.04 -5.44 19.60
C PRO A 2 -1.84 -5.35 18.28
N LYS A 3 -3.00 -4.68 18.29
CA LYS A 3 -3.84 -4.50 17.11
C LYS A 3 -3.24 -3.55 16.06
N LEU A 4 -2.53 -2.50 16.50
CA LEU A 4 -1.91 -1.52 15.58
C LEU A 4 -0.70 -2.11 14.87
N ALA A 5 0.16 -2.83 15.60
CA ALA A 5 1.30 -3.53 15.00
C ALA A 5 0.85 -4.52 13.92
N LYS A 6 -0.22 -5.29 14.20
CA LYS A 6 -0.80 -6.18 13.21
C LYS A 6 -1.34 -5.43 11.99
N TYR A 7 -2.07 -4.33 12.21
CA TYR A 7 -2.60 -3.51 11.13
C TYR A 7 -1.50 -2.96 10.22
N ILE A 8 -0.42 -2.43 10.77
CA ILE A 8 0.72 -1.94 9.98
C ILE A 8 1.37 -3.09 9.21
N SER A 9 1.59 -4.25 9.83
CA SER A 9 2.12 -5.42 9.11
C SER A 9 1.21 -5.86 7.95
N ASP A 10 -0.11 -5.82 8.13
CA ASP A 10 -1.08 -6.10 7.05
C ASP A 10 -0.97 -5.06 5.91
N VAL A 11 -0.85 -3.77 6.24
CA VAL A 11 -0.64 -2.67 5.27
C VAL A 11 0.66 -2.86 4.48
N GLU A 12 1.79 -3.08 5.16
CA GLU A 12 3.07 -3.31 4.50
C GLU A 12 3.04 -4.55 3.60
N HIS A 13 2.43 -5.62 4.08
CA HIS A 13 2.25 -6.83 3.28
C HIS A 13 1.44 -6.56 2.00
N LEU A 14 0.33 -5.83 2.11
CA LEU A 14 -0.53 -5.48 0.97
C LEU A 14 0.16 -4.53 -0.01
N LEU A 15 0.87 -3.51 0.46
CA LEU A 15 1.64 -2.60 -0.39
C LEU A 15 2.72 -3.36 -1.16
N ASN A 16 3.47 -4.22 -0.47
CA ASN A 16 4.53 -5.00 -1.08
C ASN A 16 3.96 -6.01 -2.09
N GLN A 17 2.89 -6.72 -1.73
CA GLN A 17 2.27 -7.72 -2.59
C GLN A 17 1.60 -7.11 -3.83
N ARG A 18 0.90 -5.97 -3.68
CA ARG A 18 0.10 -5.38 -4.77
C ARG A 18 0.89 -4.38 -5.62
N TYR A 19 1.80 -3.62 -5.01
CA TYR A 19 2.49 -2.50 -5.65
C TYR A 19 4.02 -2.63 -5.61
N GLY A 20 4.55 -3.59 -4.85
CA GLY A 20 5.99 -3.80 -4.76
C GLY A 20 6.73 -2.70 -4.00
N VAL A 21 6.01 -1.95 -3.17
CA VAL A 21 6.57 -0.85 -2.36
C VAL A 21 6.29 -1.08 -0.88
N SER A 22 7.10 -0.48 -0.02
CA SER A 22 6.90 -0.46 1.43
C SER A 22 6.66 0.97 1.96
N LEU A 23 6.13 1.10 3.19
CA LEU A 23 5.91 2.41 3.84
C LEU A 23 7.19 3.26 3.90
N ALA A 24 8.34 2.62 4.14
CA ALA A 24 9.64 3.27 4.12
C ALA A 24 10.04 3.82 2.73
N GLU A 25 9.66 3.15 1.64
CA GLU A 25 10.00 3.57 0.27
C GLU A 25 9.16 4.75 -0.20
N ILE A 26 7.90 4.81 0.24
CA ILE A 26 7.01 5.95 0.01
C ILE A 26 7.30 7.13 0.96
N GLY A 27 8.22 6.95 1.92
CA GLY A 27 8.63 7.98 2.86
C GLY A 27 7.57 8.33 3.91
N ILE A 28 6.63 7.42 4.19
CA ILE A 28 5.57 7.63 5.18
C ILE A 28 5.85 6.77 6.41
N GLY A 29 5.85 7.41 7.57
CA GLY A 29 5.95 6.72 8.86
C GLY A 29 4.64 6.04 9.26
N GLU A 30 4.73 5.02 10.11
CA GLU A 30 3.57 4.28 10.63
C GLU A 30 2.55 5.20 11.31
N GLU A 31 3.02 6.20 12.07
CA GLU A 31 2.16 7.16 12.76
C GLU A 31 1.37 8.04 11.79
N GLU A 32 2.01 8.53 10.72
CA GLU A 32 1.34 9.33 9.69
C GLU A 32 0.35 8.48 8.89
N TRP A 33 0.67 7.21 8.63
CA TRP A 33 -0.28 6.29 8.01
C TRP A 33 -1.52 6.10 8.87
N LEU A 34 -1.33 5.88 10.18
CA LEU A 34 -2.44 5.68 11.12
C LEU A 34 -3.29 6.94 11.29
N ASP A 35 -2.69 8.12 11.28
CA ASP A 35 -3.43 9.39 11.33
C ASP A 35 -4.33 9.58 10.10
N ARG A 36 -3.85 9.20 8.93
CA ARG A 36 -4.59 9.38 7.66
C ARG A 36 -5.58 8.26 7.36
N PHE A 37 -5.24 7.01 7.67
CA PHE A 37 -5.97 5.83 7.21
C PHE A 37 -6.30 4.82 8.33
N GLY A 38 -5.85 5.05 9.57
CA GLY A 38 -6.03 4.10 10.69
C GLY A 38 -7.49 3.86 11.12
N GLY A 39 -8.44 4.62 10.56
CA GLY A 39 -9.88 4.40 10.72
C GLY A 39 -10.48 3.39 9.74
N GLU A 40 -9.74 3.00 8.70
CA GLU A 40 -10.21 2.13 7.61
C GLU A 40 -9.47 0.78 7.62
N PRO A 41 -10.09 -0.29 7.09
CA PRO A 41 -9.40 -1.57 6.93
C PRO A 41 -8.15 -1.42 6.03
N ALA A 42 -7.12 -2.22 6.32
CA ALA A 42 -5.82 -2.11 5.66
C ALA A 42 -5.89 -2.19 4.12
N ALA A 43 -6.81 -3.01 3.59
CA ALA A 43 -7.03 -3.12 2.14
C ALA A 43 -7.53 -1.81 1.53
N ASP A 44 -8.62 -1.23 2.05
CA ASP A 44 -9.14 0.05 1.57
C ASP A 44 -8.13 1.19 1.75
N ALA A 45 -7.42 1.24 2.88
CA ALA A 45 -6.36 2.21 3.13
C ALA A 45 -5.28 2.16 2.04
N VAL A 46 -4.82 0.96 1.70
CA VAL A 46 -3.80 0.74 0.67
C VAL A 46 -4.33 1.12 -0.72
N GLU A 47 -5.57 0.79 -1.05
CA GLU A 47 -6.16 1.18 -2.34
C GLU A 47 -6.41 2.68 -2.46
N ALA A 48 -6.88 3.33 -1.39
CA ALA A 48 -7.04 4.78 -1.32
C ALA A 48 -5.69 5.49 -1.46
N PHE A 49 -4.65 4.98 -0.79
CA PHE A 49 -3.29 5.47 -0.95
C PHE A 49 -2.80 5.30 -2.39
N ALA A 50 -2.90 4.09 -2.94
CA ALA A 50 -2.47 3.81 -4.31
C ALA A 50 -3.20 4.67 -5.34
N SER A 51 -4.51 4.86 -5.21
CA SER A 51 -5.29 5.72 -6.09
C SER A 51 -4.90 7.19 -5.97
N LYS A 52 -4.53 7.66 -4.77
CA LYS A 52 -4.14 9.06 -4.53
C LYS A 52 -2.76 9.38 -5.11
N TYR A 53 -1.85 8.41 -5.07
CA TYR A 53 -0.46 8.56 -5.51
C TYR A 53 -0.18 7.90 -6.86
N ASP A 54 -1.23 7.46 -7.56
CA ASP A 54 -1.17 6.79 -8.87
C ASP A 54 -0.18 5.61 -8.88
N LEU A 55 -0.16 4.82 -7.80
CA LEU A 55 0.71 3.65 -7.72
C LEU A 55 0.25 2.61 -8.75
N THR A 56 1.18 2.19 -9.59
CA THR A 56 0.93 1.14 -10.58
C THR A 56 0.96 -0.23 -9.88
N PRO A 57 -0.14 -1.01 -9.90
CA PRO A 57 -0.12 -2.34 -9.31
C PRO A 57 0.80 -3.28 -10.13
N LEU A 58 1.51 -4.15 -9.44
CA LEU A 58 2.41 -5.15 -10.04
C LEU A 58 1.69 -6.05 -11.05
N THR A 59 0.41 -6.34 -10.82
CA THR A 59 -0.42 -7.11 -11.75
C THR A 59 -0.65 -6.37 -13.07
N SER A 60 -0.69 -5.03 -13.04
CA SER A 60 -0.87 -4.19 -14.24
C SER A 60 0.40 -4.16 -15.10
N ALA A 61 1.58 -4.27 -14.48
CA ALA A 61 2.86 -4.35 -15.19
C ALA A 61 3.00 -5.63 -16.06
N ARG A 62 2.09 -6.61 -15.93
CA ARG A 62 2.09 -7.84 -16.75
C ARG A 62 1.36 -7.73 -18.09
N PHE A 63 0.75 -6.58 -18.41
CA PHE A 63 0.12 -6.34 -19.71
C PHE A 63 0.76 -5.18 -20.46
N MET A 64 2.02 -5.36 -20.85
CA MET A 64 2.54 -4.74 -22.07
C MET A 64 2.61 -5.83 -23.14
N PRO A 65 1.64 -5.95 -24.07
CA PRO A 65 1.96 -6.56 -25.34
C PRO A 65 2.99 -5.64 -25.98
N PHE A 66 4.27 -5.98 -25.86
CA PHE A 66 5.28 -5.45 -26.77
C PHE A 66 4.89 -5.95 -28.16
N SER A 67 4.06 -5.18 -28.87
CA SER A 67 3.90 -5.33 -30.30
C SER A 67 5.19 -4.84 -30.93
N GLY A 68 6.07 -5.81 -31.27
CA GLY A 68 7.17 -5.61 -32.20
C GLY A 68 6.68 -5.46 -33.63
#